data_AF-A0A8S3K8F7-F1
#
_entry.id   AF-A0A8S3K8F7-F1
#
_cell.length_a   1.000
_cell.length_b   1.000
_cell.length_c   1.000
_cell.angle_alpha   90.00
_cell.angle_beta   90.00
_cell.angle_gamma   90.00
#
_symmetry.space_group_name_H-M   'P 1'
#
loop_
_entity.id
_entity.type
_entity.pdbx_description
1 polymer ?
#
loop_
_entity_poly.entity_id
_entity_poly.type
_entity_poly.pdbx_seq_one_letter_code
_entity_poly.pdbx_strand_id
1 'polypeptide(L)'
;MVVFFVLTTPIGIAIGIGIHYTAYNPDSVAALLTNGILDSVSGGILIYVALVNLITAEMGPGARSFHSLSKRLKLLYFVSLYAGVAAMAVVGRWA
;
A
#
# COMPACT_ATOMS: atom_id res chain seq x y z
N MET A 1 -21.07 -1.86 8.53
CA MET A 1 -19.77 -2.35 8.02
C MET A 1 -18.89 -1.18 7.55
N VAL A 2 -19.37 -0.30 6.66
CA VAL A 2 -18.59 0.85 6.15
C VAL A 2 -18.17 1.85 7.25
N VAL A 3 -19.06 2.15 8.21
CA VAL A 3 -18.77 3.07 9.32
C VAL A 3 -17.59 2.59 10.17
N PHE A 4 -17.53 1.29 10.49
CA PHE A 4 -16.41 0.72 11.24
C PHE A 4 -15.10 0.79 10.45
N PHE A 5 -15.13 0.46 9.16
CA PHE A 5 -13.95 0.51 8.28
C PHE A 5 -13.34 1.92 8.19
N VAL A 6 -14.19 2.94 8.05
CA VAL A 6 -13.73 4.34 7.96
C VAL A 6 -13.23 4.86 9.29
N LEU A 7 -13.71 4.34 10.43
CA LEU A 7 -13.28 4.76 11.76
C LEU A 7 -12.00 4.05 12.23
N THR A 8 -11.70 2.85 11.74
CA THR A 8 -10.50 2.10 12.18
C THR A 8 -9.21 2.88 11.88
N THR A 9 -9.09 3.50 10.70
CA THR A 9 -7.90 4.27 10.31
C THR A 9 -7.64 5.50 11.18
N PRO A 10 -8.59 6.44 11.39
CA PRO A 10 -8.36 7.61 12.24
C PRO A 10 -8.15 7.23 13.72
N ILE A 11 -8.82 6.18 14.22
CA ILE A 11 -8.60 5.70 15.60
C ILE A 11 -7.17 5.16 15.75
N GLY A 12 -6.68 4.38 14.79
CA GLY A 12 -5.30 3.88 14.79
C GLY A 12 -4.26 5.01 14.78
N ILE A 13 -4.48 6.04 13.94
CA ILE A 13 -3.61 7.23 13.89
C ILE A 13 -3.63 7.99 15.22
N ALA A 14 -4.81 8.20 15.82
CA ALA A 14 -4.94 8.90 17.10
C ALA A 14 -4.19 8.18 18.24
N ILE A 15 -4.27 6.85 18.29
CA ILE A 15 -3.52 6.04 19.26
C ILE A 15 -2.00 6.19 19.01
N GLY A 16 -1.56 6.13 17.74
CA GLY A 16 -0.16 6.32 17.38
C GLY A 16 0.41 7.68 17.81
N ILE A 17 -0.36 8.76 17.63
CA ILE A 17 0.01 10.11 18.08
C ILE A 17 0.10 10.17 19.61
N GLY A 18 -0.84 9.55 20.33
CA GLY A 18 -0.82 9.50 21.80
C GLY A 18 0.40 8.80 22.38
N ILE A 19 0.83 7.69 21.76
CA ILE A 19 2.05 6.96 22.14
C ILE A 19 3.29 7.79 21.83
N HIS A 20 3.32 8.45 20.66
CA HIS A 20 4.43 9.32 20.27
C HIS A 20 4.62 10.50 21.26
N TYR A 21 3.52 11.09 21.74
CA TYR A 21 3.56 12.25 22.64
C TYR A 21 4.01 11.93 24.07
N THR A 22 3.83 10.68 24.53
CA THR A 22 4.00 10.33 25.96
C THR A 22 5.32 9.67 26.31
N ALA A 23 5.97 8.94 25.39
CA ALA A 23 7.17 8.16 25.74
C ALA A 23 8.12 7.80 24.57
N TYR A 24 7.94 8.35 23.37
CA TYR A 24 8.66 7.86 22.19
C TYR A 24 9.94 8.67 21.92
N ASN A 25 11.10 8.02 22.10
CA ASN A 25 12.36 8.51 21.55
C ASN A 25 12.57 7.83 20.18
N PRO A 26 12.47 8.57 19.05
CA PRO A 26 12.56 8.02 17.70
C PRO A 26 13.91 7.38 17.40
N ASP A 27 14.97 7.76 18.12
CA ASP A 27 16.33 7.19 17.96
C ASP A 27 16.60 5.98 18.86
N SER A 28 15.60 5.52 19.63
CA SER A 28 15.78 4.34 20.48
C SER A 28 15.81 3.05 19.65
N VAL A 29 16.67 2.11 20.06
CA VAL A 29 16.82 0.80 19.38
C VAL A 29 15.48 0.04 19.33
N ALA A 30 14.67 0.14 20.39
CA ALA A 30 13.36 -0.49 20.44
C ALA A 30 12.38 0.10 19.40
N ALA A 31 12.37 1.43 19.23
CA ALA A 31 11.54 2.12 18.24
C ALA A 31 11.90 1.73 16.80
N LEU A 32 13.21 1.75 16.48
CA LEU A 32 13.71 1.34 15.16
C LEU A 32 13.40 -0.13 14.86
N LEU A 33 13.55 -1.01 15.84
CA LEU A 33 13.23 -2.44 15.67
C LEU A 33 11.73 -2.66 15.43
N THR A 34 10.86 -2.01 16.21
CA THR A 34 9.41 -2.16 16.03
C THR A 34 8.95 -1.58 14.70
N ASN A 35 9.46 -0.41 14.30
CA ASN A 35 9.13 0.18 12.99
C ASN A 35 9.60 -0.74 11.87
N GLY A 36 10.85 -1.23 11.91
CA GLY A 36 11.36 -2.15 10.90
C GLY A 36 10.55 -3.44 10.76
N ILE A 37 10.12 -4.04 11.89
CA ILE A 37 9.25 -5.23 11.85
C ILE A 37 7.89 -4.87 11.25
N LEU A 38 7.23 -3.83 11.74
CA LEU A 38 5.90 -3.44 11.26
C LEU A 38 5.90 -3.03 9.78
N ASP A 39 6.92 -2.30 9.33
CA ASP A 39 7.09 -1.89 7.95
C ASP A 39 7.36 -3.09 7.04
N SER A 40 8.15 -4.07 7.49
CA SER A 40 8.39 -5.30 6.72
C SER A 40 7.11 -6.14 6.55
N VAL A 41 6.30 -6.26 7.61
CA VAL A 41 5.01 -6.96 7.56
C VAL A 41 4.03 -6.23 6.66
N SER A 42 3.93 -4.91 6.80
CA SER A 42 3.08 -4.06 5.97
C SER A 42 3.47 -4.15 4.49
N GLY A 43 4.77 -4.08 4.19
CA GLY A 43 5.31 -4.24 2.83
C GLY A 43 4.97 -5.61 2.23
N GLY A 44 5.07 -6.69 3.00
CA GLY A 44 4.67 -8.04 2.57
C GLY A 44 3.19 -8.11 2.20
N ILE A 45 2.31 -7.53 3.00
CA ILE A 45 0.86 -7.47 2.73
C ILE A 45 0.58 -6.65 1.48
N LEU A 46 1.23 -5.49 1.32
CA LEU A 46 1.07 -4.63 0.14
C LEU A 46 1.48 -5.35 -1.15
N ILE A 47 2.58 -6.11 -1.15
CA ILE A 47 3.00 -6.90 -2.30
C ILE A 47 1.95 -7.99 -2.63
N TYR A 48 1.43 -8.69 -1.62
CA TYR A 48 0.39 -9.69 -1.83
C TYR A 48 -0.87 -9.08 -2.44
N VAL A 49 -1.35 -7.96 -1.90
CA VAL A 49 -2.53 -7.26 -2.41
C VAL A 49 -2.29 -6.75 -3.84
N ALA A 50 -1.11 -6.19 -4.13
CA ALA A 50 -0.76 -5.70 -5.46
C ALA A 50 -0.74 -6.83 -6.51
N LEU A 51 -0.10 -7.95 -6.20
CA LEU A 51 0.04 -9.07 -7.16
C LEU A 51 -1.24 -9.89 -7.28
N VAL A 52 -1.80 -10.33 -6.15
CA VAL A 52 -2.88 -11.31 -6.13
C VAL A 52 -4.25 -10.66 -6.23
N ASN A 53 -4.50 -9.59 -5.46
CA ASN A 53 -5.83 -8.98 -5.43
C ASN A 53 -6.05 -7.92 -6.53
N LEU A 54 -4.99 -7.25 -6.99
CA LEU A 54 -5.08 -6.21 -8.02
C LEU A 54 -4.67 -6.73 -9.40
N ILE A 55 -3.39 -7.07 -9.62
CA ILE A 55 -2.89 -7.42 -10.96
C ILE A 55 -3.56 -8.70 -11.49
N THR A 56 -3.69 -9.73 -10.66
CA THR A 56 -4.33 -10.99 -11.10
C THR A 56 -5.82 -10.82 -11.37
N ALA A 57 -6.52 -9.98 -10.60
CA ALA A 57 -7.93 -9.69 -10.82
C ALA A 57 -8.18 -8.88 -12.10
N GLU A 58 -7.36 -7.86 -12.35
CA GLU A 58 -7.54 -6.91 -13.45
C GLU A 58 -6.88 -7.36 -14.76
N MET A 59 -5.77 -8.09 -14.71
CA MET A 59 -4.97 -8.47 -15.88
C MET A 59 -4.80 -9.99 -16.05
N GLY A 60 -5.31 -10.79 -15.12
CA GLY A 60 -5.16 -12.24 -15.14
C GLY A 60 -6.05 -12.96 -16.17
N PRO A 61 -5.91 -14.29 -16.27
CA PRO A 61 -6.61 -15.11 -17.27
C PRO A 61 -8.15 -15.04 -17.18
N GLY A 62 -8.68 -14.71 -15.99
CA GLY A 62 -10.12 -14.56 -15.73
C GLY A 62 -10.69 -13.18 -16.08
N ALA A 63 -9.84 -12.18 -16.37
CA ALA A 63 -10.25 -10.81 -16.64
C ALA A 63 -10.80 -10.67 -18.08
N ARG A 64 -12.04 -11.14 -18.28
CA ARG A 64 -12.71 -11.16 -19.59
C ARG A 64 -12.86 -9.76 -20.21
N SER A 65 -13.00 -8.74 -19.37
CA SER A 65 -13.00 -7.32 -19.76
C SER A 65 -11.62 -6.89 -20.28
N PHE A 66 -10.54 -7.19 -19.58
CA PHE A 66 -9.19 -6.83 -20.00
C PHE A 66 -8.76 -7.54 -21.28
N HIS A 67 -9.19 -8.78 -21.49
CA HIS A 67 -8.81 -9.52 -22.71
C HIS A 67 -9.52 -9.00 -23.96
N SER A 68 -10.76 -8.50 -23.85
CA SER A 68 -11.52 -7.91 -24.95
C SER A 68 -11.11 -6.46 -25.29
N LEU A 69 -10.31 -5.82 -24.43
CA LEU A 69 -9.79 -4.47 -24.65
C LEU A 69 -8.82 -4.39 -25.85
N SER A 70 -8.92 -3.29 -26.59
CA SER A 70 -7.99 -2.94 -27.67
C SER A 70 -6.54 -2.86 -27.17
N LYS A 71 -5.58 -3.20 -28.04
CA LYS A 71 -4.14 -3.17 -27.72
C LYS A 71 -3.68 -1.81 -27.20
N ARG A 72 -4.27 -0.70 -27.69
CA ARG A 72 -3.97 0.66 -27.23
C ARG A 72 -4.41 0.89 -25.78
N LEU A 73 -5.58 0.37 -25.41
CA LEU A 73 -6.09 0.51 -24.05
C LEU A 73 -5.26 -0.34 -23.09
N LYS A 74 -4.94 -1.59 -23.45
CA LYS A 74 -4.02 -2.44 -22.67
C LYS A 74 -2.69 -1.73 -22.39
N LEU A 75 -2.10 -1.08 -23.39
CA LEU A 75 -0.88 -0.28 -23.20
C LEU A 75 -1.11 0.87 -22.21
N LEU A 76 -2.23 1.58 -22.29
CA LEU A 76 -2.57 2.65 -21.36
C LEU A 76 -2.71 2.15 -19.90
N TYR A 77 -3.33 0.98 -19.69
CA TYR A 77 -3.41 0.36 -18.35
C TYR A 77 -2.02 0.04 -17.80
N PHE A 78 -1.12 -0.54 -18.61
CA PHE A 78 0.25 -0.80 -18.19
C PHE A 78 1.01 0.51 -17.89
N VAL A 79 0.92 1.51 -18.76
CA VAL A 79 1.57 2.81 -18.55
C VAL A 79 1.05 3.47 -17.27
N SER A 80 -0.26 3.45 -17.02
CA SER A 80 -0.85 3.99 -15.80
C SER A 80 -0.37 3.24 -14.54
N LEU A 81 -0.24 1.91 -14.62
CA LEU A 81 0.27 1.09 -13.52
C LEU A 81 1.73 1.44 -13.22
N TYR A 82 2.59 1.47 -14.24
CA TYR A 82 4.00 1.86 -14.06
C TYR A 82 4.16 3.32 -13.63
N ALA A 83 3.31 4.24 -14.09
CA ALA A 83 3.30 5.62 -13.63
C ALA A 83 2.97 5.72 -12.14
N GLY A 84 1.99 4.94 -11.65
CA GLY A 84 1.67 4.86 -10.23
C GLY A 84 2.83 4.31 -9.39
N VAL A 85 3.47 3.24 -9.85
CA VAL A 85 4.66 2.67 -9.18
C VAL A 85 5.81 3.67 -9.17
N ALA A 86 6.07 4.35 -10.29
CA ALA A 86 7.11 5.37 -10.38
C ALA A 86 6.84 6.55 -9.45
N ALA A 87 5.59 7.02 -9.37
CA ALA A 87 5.20 8.08 -8.45
C ALA A 87 5.45 7.67 -6.98
N MET A 88 5.05 6.46 -6.59
CA MET A 88 5.29 5.96 -5.23
C MET A 88 6.77 5.74 -4.93
N ALA A 89 7.56 5.30 -5.91
CA ALA A 89 9.02 5.19 -5.77
C ALA A 89 9.71 6.55 -5.57
N VAL A 90 9.20 7.60 -6.21
CA VAL A 90 9.69 8.97 -5.99
C VAL A 90 9.36 9.43 -4.58
N VAL A 91 8.13 9.21 -4.11
CA VAL A 91 7.74 9.56 -2.72
C VAL A 91 8.60 8.81 -1.71
N GLY A 92 8.85 7.51 -1.94
CA GLY A 92 9.68 6.69 -1.07
C GLY A 92 11.15 7.11 -0.97
N ARG A 93 11.67 7.92 -1.90
CA ARG A 93 13.02 8.51 -1.78
C ARG A 93 13.09 9.55 -0.65
N TRP A 94 11.98 10.21 -0.36
CA TRP A 94 11.89 11.29 0.62
C TRP A 94 11.15 10.87 1.89
N ALA A 95 10.80 9.58 2.00
CA ALA A 95 10.16 8.99 3.16
C ALA A 95 11.20 8.46 4.16
#